data_AF-A0AAW5MZF9-F1
#
_entry.id   AF-A0AAW5MZF9-F1
#
_cell.length_a   1.000
_cell.length_b   1.000
_cell.length_c   1.000
_cell.angle_alpha   90.00
_cell.angle_beta   90.00
_cell.angle_gamma   90.00
#
_symmetry.space_group_name_H-M   'P 1'
#
loop_
_entity.id
_entity.type
_entity.pdbx_description
1 polymer ?
#
loop_
_entity_poly.entity_id
_entity_poly.type
_entity_poly.pdbx_seq_one_letter_code
_entity_poly.pdbx_strand_id
1 'polypeptide(L)' 'MLDQVCQLARNAGDAIMQVYDGTKPMDVVSKADNSPVTAADIAAHTVIMDGLRTLTPDIPVLSEEDPPGWEV' A
#
# COMPACT_ATOMS: atom_id res chain seq x y z
N MET A 1 6.75 -18.99 -0.29
CA MET A 1 6.88 -17.52 -0.49
C MET A 1 5.99 -17.01 -1.61
N LEU A 2 6.05 -17.56 -2.84
CA LEU A 2 5.20 -17.07 -3.95
C LEU A 2 3.71 -17.06 -3.59
N ASP A 3 3.18 -18.17 -3.08
CA ASP A 3 1.75 -18.26 -2.72
C ASP A 3 1.34 -17.25 -1.64
N GLN A 4 2.23 -16.98 -0.68
CA GLN A 4 1.99 -16.01 0.39
C GLN A 4 1.96 -14.58 -0.15
N VAL A 5 2.85 -14.25 -1.10
CA VAL A 5 2.84 -12.95 -1.77
C VAL A 5 1.62 -12.80 -2.67
N CYS A 6 1.22 -13.85 -3.39
CA CYS A 6 -0.02 -13.85 -4.17
C CYS A 6 -1.25 -13.64 -3.29
N GLN A 7 -1.30 -14.27 -2.10
CA GLN A 7 -2.38 -14.05 -1.16
C GLN A 7 -2.36 -12.62 -0.60
N LEU A 8 -1.18 -12.09 -0.28
CA LEU A 8 -1.03 -10.70 0.18
C LEU A 8 -1.53 -9.70 -0.87
N ALA A 9 -1.21 -9.93 -2.14
CA ALA A 9 -1.69 -9.10 -3.24
C ALA A 9 -3.22 -9.15 -3.38
N ARG A 10 -3.85 -10.32 -3.18
CA ARG A 10 -5.31 -10.44 -3.16
C ARG A 10 -5.93 -9.66 -2.00
N ASN A 11 -5.36 -9.76 -0.80
CA ASN A 11 -5.84 -9.02 0.37
C ASN A 11 -5.74 -7.50 0.17
N ALA A 12 -4.68 -7.02 -0.50
CA ALA A 12 -4.55 -5.62 -0.87
C ALA A 12 -5.63 -5.20 -1.89
N GLY A 13 -5.92 -6.06 -2.86
CA GLY A 13 -7.04 -5.90 -3.80
C GLY A 13 -8.39 -5.79 -3.09
N ASP A 14 -8.65 -6.64 -2.08
CA ASP A 14 -9.88 -6.56 -1.28
C ASP A 14 -9.97 -5.22 -0.52
N ALA A 15 -8.85 -4.72 0.01
CA ALA A 15 -8.80 -3.43 0.68
C ALA A 15 -9.05 -2.25 -0.26
N ILE A 16 -8.59 -2.34 -1.51
CA ILE A 16 -8.92 -1.39 -2.59
C ILE A 16 -10.42 -1.43 -2.88
N MET A 17 -11.00 -2.61 -3.05
CA MET A 17 -12.41 -2.76 -3.36
C MET A 17 -13.32 -2.19 -2.27
N GLN A 18 -12.93 -2.24 -0.99
CA GLN A 18 -13.69 -1.57 0.07
C GLN A 18 -13.84 -0.06 -0.15
N VAL A 19 -12.87 0.61 -0.79
CA VAL A 19 -12.97 2.03 -1.14
C VAL A 19 -13.93 2.22 -2.31
N TYR A 20 -13.82 1.40 -3.36
CA TYR A 20 -14.69 1.48 -4.53
C TYR A 20 -16.15 1.11 -4.24
N ASP A 21 -16.38 0.13 -3.36
CA ASP A 21 -17.71 -0.30 -2.92
C ASP A 21 -18.34 0.69 -1.94
N GLY A 22 -17.65 1.79 -1.60
CA GLY A 22 -18.14 2.84 -0.70
C GLY A 22 -18.14 2.45 0.78
N THR A 23 -17.50 1.35 1.15
CA THR A 23 -17.29 0.96 2.56
C THR A 23 -16.29 1.89 3.23
N LYS A 24 -15.36 2.45 2.47
CA LYS A 24 -14.41 3.51 2.86
C LYS A 24 -14.58 4.74 1.97
N PRO A 25 -14.28 5.96 2.47
CA PRO A 25 -14.38 7.18 1.67
C PRO A 25 -13.38 7.17 0.50
N MET A 26 -13.83 7.68 -0.65
CA MET A 26 -13.00 7.94 -1.83
C MET A 26 -12.33 9.31 -1.67
N ASP A 27 -11.30 9.35 -0.81
CA ASP A 27 -10.51 10.56 -0.61
C ASP A 27 -9.32 10.59 -1.57
N VAL A 28 -9.03 11.78 -2.11
CA VAL A 28 -7.85 12.05 -2.94
C VAL A 28 -7.06 13.17 -2.27
N VAL A 29 -5.78 12.93 -2.03
CA VAL A 29 -4.84 13.85 -1.40
C VAL A 29 -3.67 14.08 -2.36
N SER A 30 -3.03 15.25 -2.30
CA SER A 30 -1.78 15.50 -3.02
C SER A 30 -0.59 15.21 -2.12
N LYS A 31 0.37 14.43 -2.61
CA LYS A 31 1.68 14.20 -1.96
C LYS A 31 2.52 15.49 -2.00
N ALA A 32 3.67 15.47 -1.32
CA ALA A 32 4.60 16.60 -1.26
C ALA A 32 5.12 17.05 -2.65
N ASP A 33 5.19 16.13 -3.61
CA ASP A 33 5.57 16.39 -5.01
C ASP A 33 4.39 16.77 -5.91
N ASN A 34 3.20 17.03 -5.33
CA ASN A 34 1.92 17.29 -6.00
C ASN A 34 1.35 16.12 -6.83
N SER A 35 1.90 14.91 -6.74
CA SER A 35 1.24 13.73 -7.31
C SER A 35 -0.02 13.37 -6.52
N PRO A 36 -1.09 12.89 -7.16
CA PRO A 36 -2.30 12.45 -6.47
C PRO A 36 -2.09 11.09 -5.80
N VAL A 37 -2.68 10.92 -4.62
CA VAL A 37 -2.80 9.64 -3.92
C VAL A 37 -4.24 9.47 -3.44
N THR A 38 -4.79 8.27 -3.57
CA THR A 38 -6.15 7.97 -3.14
C THR A 38 -6.18 7.14 -1.86
N ALA A 39 -7.33 7.12 -1.19
CA ALA A 39 -7.58 6.21 -0.07
C ALA A 39 -7.37 4.73 -0.43
N ALA A 40 -7.57 4.35 -1.70
CA ALA A 40 -7.33 2.99 -2.17
C ALA A 40 -5.83 2.66 -2.19
N ASP A 41 -4.99 3.59 -2.66
CA ASP A 41 -3.53 3.42 -2.68
C ASP A 41 -2.98 3.25 -1.26
N ILE A 42 -3.42 4.10 -0.33
CA ILE A 42 -3.03 4.02 1.10
C ILE A 42 -3.51 2.70 1.74
N ALA A 43 -4.72 2.26 1.42
CA ALA A 43 -5.26 1.00 1.96
C ALA A 43 -4.46 -0.21 1.47
N ALA A 44 -4.14 -0.28 0.18
CA ALA A 44 -3.29 -1.33 -0.39
C ALA A 44 -1.88 -1.29 0.20
N HIS A 45 -1.28 -0.10 0.25
CA HIS A 45 0.06 0.11 0.82
C HIS A 45 0.16 -0.45 2.24
N THR A 46 -0.79 -0.10 3.11
CA THR A 46 -0.81 -0.56 4.50
C THR A 46 -0.80 -2.09 4.59
N VAL A 47 -1.69 -2.75 3.85
CA VAL A 47 -1.78 -4.22 3.83
C VAL A 47 -0.48 -4.85 3.35
N ILE A 48 0.09 -4.34 2.26
CA ILE A 48 1.32 -4.89 1.67
C ILE A 48 2.52 -4.69 2.61
N MET A 49 2.69 -3.51 3.19
CA MET A 49 3.81 -3.22 4.10
C MET A 49 3.79 -4.12 5.33
N ASP A 50 2.63 -4.25 5.98
CA ASP A 50 2.49 -5.09 7.17
C ASP A 50 2.71 -6.57 6.85
N GLY A 51 2.18 -7.03 5.71
CA GLY A 51 2.37 -8.40 5.23
C GLY A 51 3.83 -8.71 4.91
N LEU A 52 4.52 -7.85 4.17
CA LEU A 52 5.93 -8.06 3.81
C LEU A 52 6.86 -7.95 5.03
N ARG A 53 6.62 -7.00 5.94
CA ARG A 53 7.38 -6.91 7.21
C ARG A 53 7.24 -8.17 8.06
N THR A 54 6.08 -8.82 8.00
CA THR A 54 5.84 -10.09 8.70
C THR A 54 6.47 -11.28 7.97
N LEU A 55 6.33 -11.35 6.65
CA LEU A 55 6.80 -12.49 5.84
C LEU A 55 8.32 -12.50 5.67
N THR A 56 8.94 -11.33 5.54
CA THR A 56 10.35 -11.16 5.22
C THR A 56 10.94 -9.99 6.04
N PRO A 57 11.06 -10.13 7.37
CA PRO A 57 11.50 -9.05 8.26
C PRO A 57 12.90 -8.53 7.95
N ASP A 58 13.77 -9.39 7.40
CA ASP A 58 15.16 -9.06 7.08
C ASP A 58 15.33 -8.40 5.69
N ILE A 59 14.26 -8.35 4.89
CA ILE A 59 14.29 -7.79 3.53
C ILE A 59 13.71 -6.37 3.57
N PRO A 60 14.46 -5.33 3.20
CA PRO A 60 13.93 -3.98 3.14
C PRO A 60 12.86 -3.85 2.05
N VAL A 61 11.83 -3.06 2.32
CA VAL A 61 10.72 -2.80 1.40
C VAL A 61 10.78 -1.34 0.96
N LEU A 62 10.69 -1.11 -0.35
CA LEU A 62 10.55 0.21 -0.95
C LEU A 62 9.11 0.35 -1.47
N SER A 63 8.46 1.48 -1.17
CA SER A 63 7.09 1.74 -1.57
C SER A 63 6.92 3.17 -2.09
N GLU A 64 6.06 3.34 -3.11
CA GLU A 64 5.70 4.65 -3.66
C GLU A 64 4.99 5.55 -2.64
N GLU A 65 4.25 4.96 -1.71
CA GLU A 65 3.56 5.67 -0.62
C GLU A 65 4.43 5.89 0.62
N ASP A 66 5.66 5.36 0.64
CA ASP A 66 6.64 5.56 1.74
C ASP A 66 8.05 5.75 1.16
N PRO A 67 8.28 6.83 0.39
CA PRO A 67 9.57 7.09 -0.22
C PRO A 67 10.60 7.46 0.86
N PRO A 68 11.80 6.86 0.83
CA PRO A 68 12.85 7.19 1.78
C PRO A 68 13.34 8.63 1.58
N GLY A 69 13.56 9.34 2.69
CA GLY A 69 14.14 10.69 2.70
C GLY A 69 15.65 10.65 2.43
N TRP A 70 16.05 10.30 1.22
CA TRP A 70 17.44 10.45 0.81
C TRP A 70 17.75 11.94 0.63
N GLU A 71 18.69 12.46 1.41
CA GLU A 71 19.29 13.76 1.12
C GLU A 71 20.10 13.64 -0.18
N VAL A 72 19.80 14.51 -1.14
CA VAL A 72 20.52 14.63 -2.43
C VAL A 72 21.65 15.63 -2.32
#